data_AF-A0A951ND55-F1
#
_entry.id   AF-A0A951ND55-F1
#
_cell.length_a   1.000
_cell.length_b   1.000
_cell.length_c   1.000
_cell.angle_alpha   90.00
_cell.angle_beta   90.00
_cell.angle_gamma   90.00
#
_symmetry.space_group_name_H-M   'P 1'
#
loop_
_entity.id
_entity.type
_entity.pdbx_description
1 polymer ?
#
loop_
_entity_poly.entity_id
_entity_poly.type
_entity_poly.pdbx_seq_one_letter_code
_entity_poly.pdbx_strand_id
1 'polypeptide(L)' 'MARSLGRPLTSDESVHHRNGDRQDNRLENLELWSRFQPPGQRVADKLAWAWELIARYDHEAMEHLGLDRFLNTDPLRSLE' A
#
# COMPACT_ATOMS: atom_id res chain seq x y z
N MET A 1 7.79 -8.18 -9.50
CA MET A 1 7.16 -7.60 -8.30
C MET A 1 7.79 -8.09 -6.99
N ALA A 2 7.55 -9.32 -6.51
CA ALA A 2 8.04 -9.79 -5.19
C ALA A 2 9.51 -9.45 -4.85
N ARG A 3 10.45 -9.65 -5.79
CA ARG A 3 11.86 -9.27 -5.61
C ARG A 3 12.06 -7.78 -5.31
N SER A 4 11.27 -6.90 -5.94
CA SER A 4 11.31 -5.46 -5.71
C SER A 4 10.73 -5.06 -4.36
N LEU A 5 9.75 -5.81 -3.86
CA LEU A 5 9.13 -5.60 -2.53
C LEU A 5 9.99 -6.19 -1.40
N GLY A 6 11.00 -7.01 -1.71
CA GLY A 6 11.77 -7.74 -0.70
C GLY A 6 10.98 -8.83 0.05
N ARG A 7 9.76 -9.15 -0.40
CA ARG A 7 8.87 -10.16 0.21
C ARG A 7 8.02 -10.90 -0.82
N PRO A 8 7.50 -12.09 -0.49
CA PRO A 8 6.46 -12.75 -1.29
C PRO A 8 5.20 -11.89 -1.38
N LEU A 9 4.43 -12.09 -2.47
CA LEU A 9 3.08 -11.55 -2.57
C LEU A 9 2.17 -12.29 -1.59
N THR A 10 1.28 -11.56 -0.94
CA THR A 10 0.22 -12.16 -0.14
C THR A 10 -0.87 -12.74 -1.04
N SER A 11 -1.73 -13.61 -0.50
CA SER A 11 -2.81 -14.26 -1.28
C SER A 11 -3.82 -13.25 -1.85
N ASP A 12 -3.98 -12.12 -1.19
CA ASP A 12 -4.85 -11.01 -1.58
C ASP A 12 -4.19 -10.03 -2.57
N GLU A 13 -2.93 -10.25 -2.98
CA GLU A 13 -2.20 -9.36 -3.89
C GLU A 13 -2.18 -9.86 -5.36
N SER A 14 -2.19 -8.91 -6.29
CA SER A 14 -1.99 -9.12 -7.74
C SER A 14 -0.85 -8.27 -8.25
N VAL A 15 -0.27 -8.70 -9.37
CA VAL A 15 0.52 -7.83 -10.24
C VAL A 15 -0.32 -7.43 -11.44
N HIS A 16 -0.49 -6.12 -11.64
CA HIS A 16 -1.14 -5.55 -12.82
C HIS A 16 -0.08 -4.99 -13.78
N HIS A 17 -0.34 -5.08 -15.08
CA HIS A 17 0.52 -4.52 -16.13
C HIS A 17 -0.15 -3.27 -16.70
N ARG A 18 0.47 -2.10 -16.55
CA ARG A 18 -0.11 -0.81 -16.94
C ARG A 18 -0.47 -0.75 -18.43
N ASN A 19 0.38 -1.33 -19.29
CA ASN A 19 0.19 -1.35 -20.74
C ASN A 19 -0.66 -2.53 -21.26
N GLY A 20 -1.12 -3.44 -20.38
CA GLY A 20 -1.87 -4.64 -20.77
C GLY A 20 -1.04 -5.76 -21.41
N ASP A 21 0.24 -5.53 -21.71
CA ASP A 21 1.14 -6.57 -22.22
C ASP A 21 1.67 -7.41 -21.05
N ARG A 22 1.23 -8.66 -20.99
CA ARG A 22 1.61 -9.62 -19.92
C ARG A 22 3.06 -10.09 -20.02
N GLN A 23 3.75 -9.79 -21.11
CA GLN A 23 5.17 -10.14 -21.30
C GLN A 23 6.11 -9.03 -20.84
N ASP A 24 5.62 -7.79 -20.76
CA ASP A 24 6.41 -6.63 -20.34
C ASP A 24 6.57 -6.56 -18.81
N ASN A 25 7.57 -7.29 -18.30
CA ASN A 25 7.88 -7.44 -16.88
C ASN A 25 8.80 -6.35 -16.31
N ARG A 26 9.02 -5.25 -17.04
CA ARG A 26 9.78 -4.10 -16.53
C ARG A 26 9.07 -3.51 -15.32
N LEU A 27 9.82 -3.17 -14.26
CA LEU A 27 9.23 -2.81 -12.96
C LEU A 27 8.33 -1.58 -13.07
N GLU A 28 8.72 -0.60 -13.87
CA GLU A 28 7.95 0.61 -14.17
C GLU A 28 6.59 0.33 -14.83
N ASN A 29 6.43 -0.83 -15.50
CA ASN A 29 5.18 -1.26 -16.10
C ASN A 29 4.28 -2.07 -15.14
N LEU A 30 4.78 -2.43 -13.96
CA LEU A 30 4.07 -3.27 -13.00
C LEU A 30 3.47 -2.45 -11.86
N GLU A 31 2.28 -2.86 -11.41
CA GLU A 31 1.63 -2.32 -10.22
C GLU A 31 1.27 -3.45 -9.26
N LEU A 32 1.39 -3.20 -7.95
CA LEU A 32 0.87 -4.07 -6.91
C LEU A 32 -0.58 -3.68 -6.62
N TRP A 33 -1.49 -4.64 -6.71
CA TRP A 33 -2.92 -4.43 -6.47
C TRP A 33 -3.39 -5.30 -5.31
N SER A 34 -4.07 -4.71 -4.31
CA SER A 34 -4.82 -5.46 -3.30
C SER A 34 -6.22 -5.79 -3.81
N ARG A 35 -6.63 -7.05 -3.72
CA ARG A 35 -7.95 -7.54 -4.18
C ARG A 35 -8.91 -7.83 -3.04
N PHE A 36 -8.42 -7.94 -1.81
CA PHE A 36 -9.30 -8.24 -0.69
C PHE A 36 -10.03 -7.00 -0.24
N GLN A 37 -11.35 -7.13 -0.17
CA GLN A 37 -12.24 -6.20 0.49
C GLN A 37 -13.17 -7.04 1.36
N PRO A 38 -13.41 -6.64 2.61
CA PRO A 38 -14.18 -7.46 3.49
C PRO A 38 -15.69 -7.42 3.14
N PRO A 39 -16.40 -8.56 3.23
CA PRO A 39 -17.82 -8.65 2.85
C PRO A 39 -18.73 -7.99 3.89
N GLY A 40 -19.80 -7.32 3.42
CA GLY A 40 -20.97 -6.89 4.22
C GLY A 40 -20.68 -6.40 5.63
N GLN A 41 -20.29 -5.14 5.80
CA GLN A 41 -19.66 -4.70 7.04
C GLN A 41 -20.38 -3.57 7.77
N ARG A 42 -20.43 -3.70 9.10
CA ARG A 42 -20.68 -2.57 10.01
C ARG A 42 -19.55 -1.56 9.84
N VAL A 43 -19.80 -0.31 10.17
CA VAL A 43 -18.78 0.76 10.07
C VAL A 43 -17.50 0.38 10.82
N ALA A 44 -17.61 -0.26 11.99
CA ALA A 44 -16.47 -0.70 12.79
C ALA A 44 -15.56 -1.70 12.04
N ASP A 45 -16.14 -2.66 11.33
CA ASP A 45 -15.34 -3.69 10.63
C ASP A 45 -14.58 -3.07 9.44
N LYS A 46 -15.18 -2.06 8.78
CA LYS A 46 -14.53 -1.30 7.70
C LYS A 46 -13.34 -0.51 8.22
N LEU A 47 -13.51 0.14 9.36
CA LEU A 47 -12.45 0.90 10.01
C LEU A 47 -11.31 -0.03 10.43
N ALA A 48 -11.62 -1.18 11.06
CA ALA A 48 -10.60 -2.16 11.44
C ALA A 48 -9.78 -2.64 10.22
N TRP A 49 -10.45 -3.03 9.14
CA TRP A 49 -9.77 -3.40 7.90
C TRP A 49 -8.94 -2.25 7.31
N ALA A 50 -9.47 -1.02 7.31
CA ALA A 50 -8.75 0.14 6.80
C ALA A 50 -7.47 0.41 7.61
N TRP A 51 -7.52 0.27 8.94
CA TRP A 51 -6.35 0.40 9.80
C TRP A 51 -5.30 -0.67 9.50
N GLU A 52 -5.70 -1.93 9.30
CA GLU A 52 -4.78 -3.01 8.91
C GLU A 52 -4.15 -2.77 7.53
N LEU A 53 -4.95 -2.27 6.57
CA LEU A 53 -4.48 -1.93 5.23
C LEU A 53 -3.46 -0.80 5.29
N ILE A 54 -3.76 0.28 6.03
CA ILE A 54 -2.84 1.40 6.24
C ILE A 54 -1.56 0.88 6.89
N ALA A 55 -1.64 0.20 8.04
CA ALA A 55 -0.45 -0.29 8.75
C ALA A 55 0.45 -1.19 7.88
N ARG A 56 -0.13 -1.94 6.94
CA ARG A 56 0.63 -2.79 6.00
C ARG A 56 1.39 -2.01 4.94
N TYR A 57 0.83 -0.90 4.46
CA TYR A 57 1.36 -0.14 3.32
C TYR A 57 1.85 1.26 3.68
N ASP A 58 1.76 1.66 4.95
CA ASP A 58 1.93 3.04 5.44
C ASP A 58 3.19 3.71 4.88
N HIS A 59 4.33 3.03 4.97
CA HIS A 59 5.60 3.58 4.50
C HIS A 59 5.63 3.86 2.99
N GLU A 60 5.06 2.98 2.16
CA GLU A 60 5.02 3.16 0.70
C GLU A 60 3.90 4.13 0.28
N ALA A 61 2.75 4.07 0.95
CA ALA A 61 1.59 4.89 0.67
C ALA A 61 1.80 6.36 1.06
N MET A 62 2.45 6.61 2.21
CA MET A 62 2.76 7.96 2.69
C MET A 62 3.65 8.73 1.72
N GLU A 63 4.71 8.09 1.21
CA GLU A 63 5.61 8.69 0.21
C GLU A 63 4.87 8.93 -1.12
N HIS A 64 4.14 7.93 -1.61
CA HIS A 64 3.43 8.04 -2.89
C HIS A 64 2.32 9.11 -2.88
N LEU A 65 1.61 9.25 -1.76
CA LEU A 65 0.56 10.25 -1.58
C LEU A 65 1.10 11.62 -1.13
N GLY A 66 2.39 11.73 -0.84
CA GLY A 66 3.01 12.92 -0.26
C GLY A 66 2.39 13.32 1.08
N LEU A 67 1.98 12.33 1.89
CA LEU A 67 1.41 12.52 3.22
C LEU A 67 2.44 12.41 4.34
N ASP A 68 3.64 11.91 4.01
CA ASP A 68 4.85 11.91 4.83
C ASP A 68 5.16 13.29 5.47
N ARG A 69 4.85 14.39 4.77
CA ARG A 69 5.04 15.76 5.26
C ARG A 69 4.10 16.17 6.41
N PHE A 70 3.00 15.46 6.64
CA PHE A 70 2.01 15.81 7.67
C PHE A 70 2.20 15.07 9.00
N LEU A 71 3.04 14.03 9.05
CA LEU A 71 3.40 13.33 10.30
C LEU A 71 4.70 13.86 10.92
N ASN A 72 5.55 14.53 10.14
CA ASN A 72 6.76 15.21 10.64
C ASN A 72 6.50 16.59 11.25
N THR A 73 5.26 17.08 11.29
CA THR A 73 4.87 18.19 12.16
C THR A 73 4.53 17.66 13.55
N ASP A 74 5.48 16.98 14.19
CA ASP A 74 5.47 16.85 15.64
C ASP A 74 6.11 18.12 16.22
N PRO A 75 5.33 19.07 16.78
CA PRO A 75 5.90 20.27 17.40
C PRO A 75 6.75 19.95 18.64
N LEU A 76 6.81 18.68 19.09
CA LEU A 76 7.61 18.22 20.23
C LEU A 76 8.94 17.56 19.83
N ARG A 77 9.20 17.30 18.54
CA ARG A 77 10.51 16.78 18.07
C ARG A 77 11.57 17.86 17.81
N SER A 78 11.21 19.14 17.91
CA SER A 78 12.10 20.29 17.74
C SER A 78 12.73 20.80 19.05
N LEU A 79 12.71 19.99 20.11
CA LEU A 79 13.23 20.32 21.45
C LEU A 79 14.36 19.40 21.95
N GLU A 80 15.10 18.76 21.05
CA GLU A 80 16.40 18.14 21.36
C GLU A 80 17.54 18.80 20.58
#